data_AF-A0A266Q3D4-F1
#
_entry.id   AF-A0A266Q3D4-F1
#
_cell.length_a   1.000
_cell.length_b   1.000
_cell.length_c   1.000
_cell.angle_alpha   90.00
_cell.angle_beta   90.00
_cell.angle_gamma   90.00
#
_symmetry.space_group_name_H-M   'P 1'
#
loop_
_entity.id
_entity.type
_entity.pdbx_description
1 polymer ?
#
loop_
_entity_poly.entity_id
_entity_poly.type
_entity_poly.pdbx_seq_one_letter_code
_entity_poly.pdbx_strand_id
1 'polypeptide(L)'
;MNRDNDVIRAVGYVTIQASHLEGVIEEIAEWLGAAVQRPQHHETARISEKIKWCKSAIRQLNSAELTNLVRSLDKAENLFIKRNELVHGRIYFDDELPEILVPTKAGKREKYIAAPELYDLAESIYNLHIRILSENSFKLVAALSKVIEA
;
A
#
# COMPACT_ATOMS: atom_id res chain seq x y z
N MET A 1 -6.57 -16.74 -3.18
CA MET A 1 -7.64 -16.44 -2.20
C MET A 1 -8.90 -17.16 -2.62
N ASN A 2 -9.67 -17.73 -1.70
CA ASN A 2 -10.96 -18.33 -2.05
C ASN A 2 -12.00 -17.20 -2.17
N ARG A 3 -12.63 -17.07 -3.34
CA ARG A 3 -13.63 -16.03 -3.61
C ARG A 3 -15.02 -16.59 -3.37
N ASP A 4 -15.84 -15.85 -2.65
CA ASP A 4 -17.26 -16.12 -2.40
C ASP A 4 -18.03 -14.79 -2.31
N ASN A 5 -19.27 -14.84 -1.82
CA ASN A 5 -20.10 -13.63 -1.62
C ASN A 5 -20.00 -13.09 -0.20
N ASP A 6 -19.02 -13.53 0.61
CA ASP A 6 -18.85 -13.12 2.01
C ASP A 6 -18.05 -11.81 2.10
N VAL A 7 -18.75 -10.70 2.31
CA VAL A 7 -18.15 -9.36 2.46
C VAL A 7 -17.19 -9.30 3.65
N ILE A 8 -17.53 -9.94 4.78
CA ILE A 8 -16.68 -9.94 5.98
C ILE A 8 -15.34 -10.59 5.67
N ARG A 9 -15.36 -11.76 5.02
CA ARG A 9 -14.15 -12.46 4.60
C ARG A 9 -13.33 -11.64 3.60
N ALA A 10 -13.98 -11.03 2.62
CA ALA A 10 -13.31 -10.19 1.65
C ALA A 10 -12.62 -8.97 2.30
N VAL A 11 -13.28 -8.29 3.26
CA VAL A 11 -12.67 -7.22 4.09
C VAL A 11 -11.48 -7.75 4.89
N GLY A 12 -11.60 -8.94 5.46
CA GLY A 12 -10.51 -9.61 6.16
C GLY A 12 -9.28 -9.79 5.28
N TYR A 13 -9.47 -10.29 4.05
CA TYR A 13 -8.38 -10.40 3.08
C TYR A 13 -7.79 -9.03 2.72
N VAL A 14 -8.59 -8.00 2.45
CA VAL A 14 -8.07 -6.65 2.18
C VAL A 14 -7.17 -6.17 3.32
N THR A 15 -7.60 -6.36 4.56
CA THR A 15 -6.85 -5.93 5.75
C THR A 15 -5.53 -6.67 5.90
N ILE A 16 -5.54 -8.00 5.79
CA ILE A 16 -4.33 -8.83 5.91
C ILE A 16 -3.34 -8.50 4.80
N GLN A 17 -3.81 -8.44 3.54
CA GLN A 17 -2.94 -8.13 2.41
C GLN A 17 -2.36 -6.70 2.50
N ALA A 18 -3.13 -5.74 3.01
CA ALA A 18 -2.63 -4.39 3.25
C ALA A 18 -1.49 -4.37 4.28
N SER A 19 -1.58 -5.16 5.36
CA SER A 19 -0.51 -5.29 6.34
C SER A 19 0.77 -5.86 5.72
N HIS A 20 0.68 -6.86 4.84
CA HIS A 20 1.85 -7.36 4.10
C HIS A 20 2.48 -6.29 3.21
N LEU A 21 1.66 -5.53 2.48
CA LEU A 21 2.16 -4.42 1.68
C LEU A 21 2.83 -3.34 2.53
N GLU A 22 2.28 -3.01 3.71
CA GLU A 22 2.92 -2.06 4.65
C GLU A 22 4.32 -2.53 5.07
N GLY A 23 4.46 -3.82 5.40
CA GLY A 23 5.76 -4.39 5.76
C GLY A 23 6.78 -4.26 4.64
N VAL A 24 6.37 -4.50 3.40
CA VAL A 24 7.25 -4.33 2.23
C VAL A 24 7.65 -2.86 2.00
N ILE A 25 6.74 -1.92 2.25
CA ILE A 25 7.08 -0.48 2.19
C ILE A 25 8.08 -0.10 3.28
N GLU A 26 7.95 -0.66 4.48
CA GLU A 26 8.93 -0.46 5.56
C GLU A 26 10.31 -1.02 5.19
N GLU A 27 10.37 -2.23 4.62
CA GLU A 27 11.63 -2.83 4.15
C GLU A 27 12.32 -1.95 3.09
N ILE A 28 11.57 -1.46 2.11
CA ILE A 28 12.08 -0.49 1.12
C ILE A 28 12.62 0.75 1.84
N ALA A 29 11.90 1.22 2.86
CA ALA A 29 12.31 2.38 3.62
C ALA A 29 13.60 2.13 4.42
N GLU A 30 13.81 0.92 4.91
CA GLU A 30 15.01 0.52 5.66
C GLU A 30 16.23 0.55 4.76
N TRP A 31 16.11 -0.03 3.56
CA TRP A 31 17.20 -0.04 2.58
C TRP A 31 17.56 1.38 2.14
N LEU A 32 16.57 2.23 1.87
CA LEU A 32 16.81 3.64 1.58
C LEU A 32 17.44 4.39 2.76
N GLY A 33 17.11 3.98 3.98
CA GLY A 33 17.65 4.55 5.23
C GLY A 33 19.16 4.37 5.39
N ALA A 34 19.75 3.40 4.68
CA ALA A 34 21.20 3.20 4.67
C ALA A 34 21.97 4.31 3.93
N ALA A 35 21.33 4.99 2.97
CA ALA A 35 21.96 6.06 2.18
C ALA A 35 21.34 7.45 2.42
N VAL A 36 20.07 7.52 2.83
CA VAL A 36 19.34 8.77 3.04
C VAL A 36 18.78 8.79 4.46
N GLN A 37 19.05 9.86 5.20
CA GLN A 37 18.59 9.99 6.57
C GLN A 37 17.05 9.92 6.67
N ARG A 38 16.56 9.02 7.52
CA ARG A 38 15.14 8.89 7.86
C ARG A 38 14.66 10.09 8.70
N PRO A 39 13.42 10.54 8.53
CA PRO A 39 12.84 11.59 9.36
C PRO A 39 12.68 11.10 10.81
N GLN A 40 12.61 12.05 11.75
CA GLN A 40 12.32 11.74 13.14
C GLN A 40 10.96 11.02 13.26
N HIS A 41 10.87 10.01 14.13
CA HIS A 41 9.66 9.21 14.36
C HIS A 41 9.14 8.47 13.11
N HIS A 42 10.03 8.11 12.17
CA HIS A 42 9.66 7.41 10.95
C HIS A 42 8.86 6.12 11.21
N GLU A 43 9.26 5.33 12.20
CA GLU A 43 8.63 4.04 12.52
C GLU A 43 7.13 4.17 12.81
N THR A 44 6.73 5.25 13.50
CA THR A 44 5.34 5.54 13.88
C THR A 44 4.59 6.40 12.85
N ALA A 45 5.25 6.81 11.78
CA ALA A 45 4.65 7.65 10.75
C ALA A 45 3.55 6.90 9.97
N ARG A 46 2.61 7.65 9.39
CA ARG A 46 1.57 7.06 8.55
C ARG A 46 2.18 6.48 7.29
N ILE A 47 1.59 5.40 6.77
CA ILE A 47 2.10 4.74 5.55
C ILE A 47 2.24 5.69 4.35
N SER A 48 1.32 6.65 4.19
CA SER A 48 1.41 7.68 3.15
C SER A 48 2.64 8.58 3.30
N GLU A 49 3.03 8.89 4.54
CA GLU A 49 4.22 9.69 4.83
C GLU A 49 5.49 8.90 4.56
N LYS A 50 5.50 7.61 4.91
CA LYS A 50 6.59 6.68 4.59
C LYS A 50 6.78 6.56 3.07
N ILE A 51 5.70 6.33 2.31
CA ILE A 51 5.74 6.28 0.84
C ILE A 51 6.29 7.58 0.24
N LYS A 52 5.79 8.74 0.73
CA LYS A 52 6.26 10.05 0.27
C LYS A 52 7.76 10.22 0.53
N TRP A 53 8.23 9.81 1.70
CA TRP A 53 9.65 9.84 2.03
C TRP A 53 10.46 8.90 1.12
N CYS A 54 10.04 7.65 0.91
CA CYS A 54 10.73 6.72 0.02
C CYS A 54 10.89 7.30 -1.39
N LYS A 55 9.83 7.89 -1.95
CA LYS A 55 9.90 8.56 -3.27
C LYS A 55 10.86 9.75 -3.27
N SER A 56 10.94 10.50 -2.18
CA SER A 56 11.91 11.59 -2.02
C SER A 56 13.34 11.07 -1.96
N ALA A 57 13.60 10.03 -1.17
CA ALA A 57 14.91 9.39 -1.06
C ALA A 57 15.37 8.82 -2.40
N ILE A 58 14.50 8.13 -3.14
CA ILE A 58 14.79 7.61 -4.49
C ILE A 58 15.22 8.73 -5.45
N ARG A 59 14.58 9.92 -5.37
CA ARG A 59 14.98 11.07 -6.19
C ARG A 59 16.36 11.60 -5.82
N GLN A 60 16.74 11.55 -4.54
CA GLN A 60 18.07 11.97 -4.08
C GLN A 60 19.17 11.04 -4.58
N LEU A 61 18.88 9.75 -4.73
CA LEU A 61 19.82 8.79 -5.33
C LEU A 61 20.07 9.05 -6.83
N ASN A 62 19.26 9.91 -7.48
CA ASN A 62 19.37 10.29 -8.89
C ASN A 62 19.54 9.11 -9.86
N SER A 63 18.89 7.98 -9.58
CA SER A 63 19.00 6.74 -10.36
C SER A 63 17.78 6.51 -11.24
N ALA A 64 17.96 6.55 -12.56
CA ALA A 64 16.91 6.30 -13.55
C ALA A 64 16.34 4.86 -13.45
N GLU A 65 17.14 3.91 -12.96
CA GLU A 65 16.75 2.50 -12.80
C GLU A 65 15.61 2.33 -11.79
N LEU A 66 15.44 3.28 -10.86
CA LEU A 66 14.41 3.25 -9.81
C LEU A 66 13.07 3.86 -10.23
N THR A 67 12.92 4.29 -11.49
CA THR A 67 11.65 4.85 -12.00
C THR A 67 10.47 3.89 -11.81
N ASN A 68 10.68 2.59 -11.99
CA ASN A 68 9.63 1.59 -11.79
C ASN A 68 9.26 1.44 -10.31
N LEU A 69 10.21 1.54 -9.39
CA LEU A 69 9.93 1.51 -7.96
C LEU A 69 9.04 2.69 -7.55
N VAL A 70 9.31 3.90 -8.06
CA VAL A 70 8.46 5.07 -7.82
C VAL A 70 7.02 4.83 -8.28
N ARG A 71 6.83 4.24 -9.48
CA ARG A 71 5.49 3.90 -9.99
C ARG A 71 4.80 2.86 -9.12
N SER A 72 5.52 1.88 -8.60
CA SER A 72 4.97 0.89 -7.68
C SER A 72 4.57 1.50 -6.34
N LEU A 73 5.33 2.47 -5.84
CA LEU A 73 4.98 3.26 -4.66
C LEU A 73 3.73 4.12 -4.89
N ASP A 74 3.55 4.70 -6.08
CA ASP A 74 2.31 5.40 -6.46
C ASP A 74 1.10 4.46 -6.47
N LYS A 75 1.28 3.23 -6.98
CA LYS A 75 0.23 2.20 -6.94
C LYS A 75 -0.10 1.80 -5.50
N ALA A 76 0.91 1.63 -4.65
CA ALA A 76 0.72 1.31 -3.23
C ALA A 76 -0.08 2.39 -2.52
N GLU A 77 0.25 3.67 -2.73
CA GLU A 77 -0.49 4.80 -2.18
C GLU A 77 -1.97 4.77 -2.56
N ASN A 78 -2.27 4.54 -3.84
CA ASN A 78 -3.65 4.42 -4.34
C ASN A 78 -4.40 3.24 -3.72
N LEU A 79 -3.75 2.10 -3.53
CA LEU A 79 -4.36 0.93 -2.88
C LEU A 79 -4.63 1.18 -1.39
N PHE A 80 -3.72 1.87 -0.68
CA PHE A 80 -3.96 2.26 0.71
C PHE A 80 -5.10 3.27 0.83
N ILE A 81 -5.25 4.21 -0.11
CA ILE A 81 -6.40 5.11 -0.14
C ILE A 81 -7.71 4.30 -0.22
N LYS A 82 -7.79 3.34 -1.16
CA LYS A 82 -8.97 2.47 -1.31
C LYS A 82 -9.23 1.64 -0.06
N ARG A 83 -8.18 1.05 0.54
CA ARG A 83 -8.30 0.30 1.81
C ARG A 83 -8.81 1.20 2.93
N ASN A 84 -8.28 2.42 3.05
CA ASN A 84 -8.64 3.34 4.12
C ASN A 84 -10.11 3.78 4.02
N GLU A 85 -10.65 3.94 2.81
CA GLU A 85 -12.07 4.19 2.62
C GLU A 85 -12.95 3.06 3.16
N LEU A 86 -12.53 1.82 2.93
CA LEU A 86 -13.23 0.62 3.38
C LEU A 86 -13.12 0.43 4.90
N VAL A 87 -11.89 0.36 5.42
CA VAL A 87 -11.60 -0.06 6.80
C VAL A 87 -11.93 1.03 7.83
N HIS A 88 -11.84 2.30 7.45
CA HIS A 88 -12.24 3.40 8.34
C HIS A 88 -13.69 3.82 8.16
N GLY A 89 -14.45 3.22 7.25
CA GLY A 89 -15.90 3.40 7.16
C GLY A 89 -16.66 2.50 8.13
N ARG A 90 -17.98 2.64 8.15
CA ARG A 90 -18.90 1.72 8.85
C ARG A 90 -19.60 0.86 7.79
N ILE A 91 -19.52 -0.45 7.93
CA ILE A 91 -20.19 -1.41 7.05
C ILE A 91 -21.46 -1.87 7.75
N TYR A 92 -22.59 -1.72 7.07
CA TYR A 92 -23.89 -2.19 7.53
C TYR A 92 -24.29 -3.41 6.70
N PHE A 93 -24.64 -4.48 7.41
CA PHE A 93 -25.09 -5.74 6.83
C PHE A 93 -26.62 -5.81 6.94
N ASP A 94 -27.25 -6.29 5.87
CA ASP A 94 -28.69 -6.49 5.76
C ASP A 94 -28.93 -7.80 5.00
N ASP A 95 -29.96 -8.56 5.38
CA ASP A 95 -30.24 -9.87 4.78
C ASP A 95 -30.95 -9.75 3.41
N GLU A 96 -31.58 -8.60 3.13
CA GLU A 96 -32.39 -8.37 1.93
C GLU A 96 -31.82 -7.28 1.01
N LEU A 97 -30.92 -6.42 1.52
CA LEU A 97 -30.29 -5.32 0.79
C LEU A 97 -28.78 -5.51 0.62
N PRO A 98 -28.18 -4.98 -0.47
CA PRO A 98 -26.72 -4.98 -0.61
C PRO A 98 -26.04 -4.24 0.54
N GLU A 99 -24.88 -4.72 0.98
CA GLU A 99 -24.15 -4.13 2.10
C GLU A 99 -23.77 -2.67 1.80
N ILE A 100 -23.92 -1.81 2.81
CA ILE A 100 -23.69 -0.37 2.68
C ILE A 100 -22.42 0.00 3.42
N LEU A 101 -21.50 0.66 2.72
CA LEU A 101 -20.38 1.37 3.32
C LEU A 101 -20.76 2.84 3.52
N VAL A 102 -20.79 3.25 4.78
CA VAL A 102 -20.93 4.65 5.19
C VAL A 102 -19.55 5.22 5.52
N PRO A 103 -18.99 6.13 4.69
CA PRO A 103 -17.68 6.70 4.94
C PRO A 103 -17.66 7.57 6.20
N THR A 104 -16.55 7.55 6.93
CA THR A 104 -16.38 8.42 8.11
C THR A 104 -16.03 9.86 7.74
N LYS A 105 -15.51 10.09 6.52
CA LYS A 105 -15.12 11.43 6.06
C LYS A 105 -16.36 12.24 5.62
N ALA A 106 -16.53 13.42 6.20
CA ALA A 106 -17.59 14.36 5.85
C ALA A 106 -17.60 14.67 4.33
N GLY A 107 -18.79 14.70 3.74
CA GLY A 107 -19.01 15.00 2.32
C GLY A 107 -18.86 13.82 1.36
N LYS A 108 -18.45 12.63 1.82
CA LYS A 108 -18.54 11.41 1.01
C LYS A 108 -19.93 10.77 1.17
N ARG A 109 -20.49 10.32 0.04
CA ARG A 109 -21.78 9.62 0.01
C ARG A 109 -21.58 8.15 0.39
N GLU A 110 -22.64 7.58 0.94
CA GLU A 110 -22.78 6.15 1.15
C GLU A 110 -22.68 5.43 -0.20
N LYS A 111 -22.13 4.22 -0.18
CA LYS A 111 -22.06 3.36 -1.38
C LYS A 111 -22.35 1.92 -1.02
N TYR A 112 -22.97 1.22 -1.95
CA TYR A 112 -23.04 -0.23 -1.88
C TYR A 112 -21.65 -0.82 -2.10
N ILE A 113 -21.36 -1.92 -1.41
CA ILE A 113 -20.16 -2.71 -1.59
C ILE A 113 -20.55 -4.14 -1.88
N ALA A 114 -19.77 -4.82 -2.72
CA ALA A 114 -19.98 -6.22 -3.03
C ALA A 114 -18.69 -7.00 -2.79
N ALA A 115 -18.81 -8.23 -2.28
CA ALA A 115 -17.66 -9.09 -2.00
C ALA A 115 -16.69 -9.22 -3.19
N PRO A 116 -17.13 -9.37 -4.46
CA PRO A 116 -16.22 -9.45 -5.61
C PRO A 116 -15.28 -8.25 -5.74
N GLU A 117 -15.76 -7.03 -5.53
CA GLU A 117 -14.94 -5.82 -5.62
C GLU A 117 -13.87 -5.75 -4.51
N LEU A 118 -14.22 -6.26 -3.33
CA LEU A 118 -13.31 -6.34 -2.19
C LEU A 118 -12.24 -7.41 -2.41
N TYR A 119 -12.62 -8.54 -3.00
CA TYR A 119 -11.67 -9.57 -3.45
C TYR A 119 -10.69 -9.04 -4.49
N ASP A 120 -11.18 -8.27 -5.48
CA ASP A 120 -10.30 -7.67 -6.49
C ASP A 120 -9.33 -6.66 -5.86
N LEU A 121 -9.77 -5.89 -4.86
CA LEU A 121 -8.89 -5.01 -4.09
C LEU A 121 -7.83 -5.80 -3.32
N ALA A 122 -8.23 -6.86 -2.60
CA ALA A 122 -7.30 -7.72 -1.86
C ALA A 122 -6.26 -8.36 -2.79
N GLU A 123 -6.68 -8.85 -3.95
CA GLU A 123 -5.80 -9.43 -4.98
C GLU A 123 -4.86 -8.38 -5.58
N SER A 124 -5.32 -7.16 -5.83
CA SER A 124 -4.46 -6.07 -6.29
C SER A 124 -3.36 -5.75 -5.27
N ILE A 125 -3.69 -5.74 -3.99
CA ILE A 125 -2.72 -5.53 -2.89
C ILE A 125 -1.76 -6.72 -2.78
N TYR A 126 -2.28 -7.95 -2.83
CA TYR A 126 -1.50 -9.18 -2.82
C TYR A 126 -0.44 -9.17 -3.94
N ASN A 127 -0.89 -8.93 -5.16
CA ASN A 127 -0.03 -8.93 -6.33
C ASN A 127 1.04 -7.82 -6.25
N LEU A 128 0.70 -6.65 -5.71
CA LEU A 128 1.67 -5.57 -5.61
C LEU A 128 2.76 -5.85 -4.57
N HIS A 129 2.41 -6.37 -3.38
CA HIS A 129 3.44 -6.59 -2.35
C HIS A 129 4.45 -7.67 -2.77
N ILE A 130 4.03 -8.68 -3.52
CA ILE A 130 4.94 -9.69 -4.08
C ILE A 130 5.87 -9.07 -5.12
N ARG A 131 5.32 -8.25 -6.02
CA ARG A 131 6.06 -7.76 -7.19
C ARG A 131 7.02 -6.63 -6.89
N ILE A 132 6.69 -5.75 -5.95
CA ILE A 132 7.44 -4.49 -5.77
C ILE A 132 8.91 -4.74 -5.47
N LEU A 133 9.26 -5.66 -4.56
CA LEU A 133 10.67 -5.99 -4.30
C LEU A 133 11.23 -6.99 -5.31
N SER A 134 10.45 -7.95 -5.81
CA SER A 134 10.96 -8.89 -6.81
C SER A 134 11.42 -8.19 -8.11
N GLU A 135 10.76 -7.10 -8.49
CA GLU A 135 11.07 -6.34 -9.71
C GLU A 135 12.12 -5.23 -9.52
N ASN A 136 12.41 -4.84 -8.27
CA ASN A 136 13.20 -3.64 -7.98
C ASN A 136 14.37 -3.85 -6.99
N SER A 137 14.45 -4.96 -6.26
CA SER A 137 15.48 -5.20 -5.23
C SER A 137 16.91 -5.03 -5.75
N PHE A 138 17.27 -5.71 -6.84
CA PHE A 138 18.62 -5.59 -7.42
C PHE A 138 18.96 -4.17 -7.87
N LYS A 139 17.98 -3.44 -8.43
CA LYS A 139 18.17 -2.05 -8.87
C LYS A 139 18.34 -1.11 -7.68
N LEU A 140 17.59 -1.37 -6.61
CA LEU A 140 17.70 -0.63 -5.36
C LEU A 140 19.07 -0.83 -4.73
N VAL A 141 19.54 -2.07 -4.62
CA VAL A 141 20.89 -2.37 -4.14
C VAL A 141 21.96 -1.69 -5.00
N ALA A 142 21.89 -1.83 -6.33
CA ALA A 142 22.84 -1.21 -7.24
C ALA A 142 22.87 0.33 -7.13
N ALA A 143 21.71 0.96 -6.93
CA ALA A 143 21.63 2.40 -6.71
C ALA A 143 22.22 2.83 -5.37
N LEU A 144 22.02 2.05 -4.31
CA LEU A 144 22.56 2.33 -2.98
C LEU A 144 24.09 2.16 -2.94
N SER A 145 24.64 1.10 -3.54
CA SER A 145 26.09 0.88 -3.61
C SER A 145 26.82 2.06 -4.24
N LYS A 146 26.28 2.65 -5.31
CA LYS A 146 26.85 3.83 -5.98
C LYS A 146 26.99 5.06 -5.07
N VAL A 147 26.15 5.16 -4.03
CA VAL A 147 26.15 6.30 -3.10
C VAL A 147 27.01 6.01 -1.88
N ILE A 148 27.03 4.76 -1.40
CA ILE A 148 27.80 4.36 -0.22
C ILE A 148 29.30 4.26 -0.53
N GLU A 149 29.67 3.88 -1.77
CA GLU A 149 31.06 3.79 -2.22
C GLU A 149 31.66 5.12 -2.69
N ALA A 150 30.84 6.18 -2.78
CA ALA A 150 31.24 7.52 -3.23
C ALA A 150 31.65 8.42 -2.06
#